data_AF-A0A5B7C4D9-F1
#
_entry.id   AF-A0A5B7C4D9-F1
#
_cell.length_a   1.000
_cell.length_b   1.000
_cell.length_c   1.000
_cell.angle_alpha   90.00
_cell.angle_beta   90.00
_cell.angle_gamma   90.00
#
_symmetry.space_group_name_H-M   'P 1'
#
loop_
_entity.id
_entity.type
_entity.pdbx_description
1 polymer ?
#
loop_
_entity_poly.entity_id
_entity_poly.type
_entity_poly.pdbx_seq_one_letter_code
_entity_poly.pdbx_strand_id
1 'polypeptide(L)'
;MIERDIVSWNTIVGVFSVNGRYTKALDLFCEMKLRSGFKPNSVTVVSVLPVCAGLEDEVTASQIHCYVVRVGLDCQVTIGNALVDVYGKCGNVKASKQVF
;
A
#
# COMPACT_ATOMS: atom_id res chain seq x y z
N MET A 1 -11.61 25.93 1.99
CA MET A 1 -11.89 24.49 1.79
C MET A 1 -10.90 23.75 2.67
N ILE A 2 -11.32 22.80 3.52
CA ILE A 2 -10.37 22.05 4.35
C ILE A 2 -9.57 21.14 3.41
N GLU A 3 -8.29 21.42 3.24
CA GLU A 3 -7.40 20.57 2.45
C GLU A 3 -7.08 19.30 3.25
N ARG A 4 -7.06 18.14 2.57
CA ARG A 4 -6.64 16.89 3.19
C ARG A 4 -5.14 16.93 3.42
N ASP A 5 -4.70 16.55 4.61
CA ASP A 5 -3.31 16.27 4.93
C ASP A 5 -3.00 14.75 4.83
N ILE A 6 -1.74 14.37 5.05
CA ILE A 6 -1.30 12.96 4.98
C ILE A 6 -2.04 12.07 5.98
N VAL A 7 -2.40 12.60 7.15
CA VAL A 7 -3.10 11.86 8.20
C VAL A 7 -4.53 11.54 7.76
N SER A 8 -5.25 12.52 7.21
CA SER A 8 -6.59 12.33 6.68
C SER A 8 -6.63 11.37 5.48
N TRP A 9 -5.61 11.41 4.61
CA TRP A 9 -5.43 10.44 3.53
C TRP A 9 -5.23 9.02 4.03
N ASN A 10 -4.30 8.84 4.97
CA ASN A 10 -4.04 7.53 5.58
C ASN A 10 -5.27 6.99 6.31
N THR A 11 -5.99 7.87 7.02
CA THR A 11 -7.21 7.51 7.73
C THR A 11 -8.28 7.01 6.76
N ILE A 12 -8.57 7.75 5.69
CA ILE A 12 -9.63 7.36 4.76
C ILE A 12 -9.28 6.07 3.99
N VAL A 13 -8.03 5.92 3.53
CA VAL A 13 -7.57 4.69 2.87
C VAL A 13 -7.63 3.50 3.83
N GLY A 14 -7.13 3.67 5.06
CA GLY A 14 -7.16 2.65 6.10
C GLY A 14 -8.57 2.19 6.43
N VAL A 15 -9.53 3.12 6.60
CA VAL A 15 -10.94 2.80 6.89
C VAL A 15 -11.57 1.97 5.77
N PHE A 16 -11.34 2.29 4.50
CA PHE A 16 -11.89 1.48 3.40
C PHE A 16 -11.18 0.13 3.26
N SER A 17 -9.87 0.07 3.55
CA SER A 17 -9.07 -1.16 3.57
C SER A 17 -9.61 -2.18 4.59
N VAL A 18 -9.76 -1.79 5.86
CA VAL A 18 -10.22 -2.71 6.93
C VAL A 18 -11.68 -3.15 6.78
N ASN A 19 -12.50 -2.36 6.08
CA ASN A 19 -13.91 -2.68 5.83
C ASN A 19 -14.13 -3.50 4.54
N GLY A 20 -13.06 -4.02 3.92
CA GLY A 20 -13.16 -4.84 2.71
C GLY A 20 -13.58 -4.07 1.46
N ARG A 21 -13.55 -2.74 1.49
CA ARG A 21 -13.95 -1.86 0.37
C ARG A 21 -12.75 -1.55 -0.51
N TYR A 22 -12.12 -2.60 -1.00
CA TYR A 22 -10.78 -2.54 -1.58
C TYR A 22 -10.66 -1.61 -2.79
N THR A 23 -11.58 -1.70 -3.77
CA THR A 23 -11.57 -0.82 -4.94
C THR A 23 -11.61 0.66 -4.55
N LYS A 24 -12.45 1.03 -3.58
CA LYS A 24 -12.52 2.42 -3.09
C LYS A 24 -11.25 2.86 -2.38
N ALA A 25 -10.64 1.98 -1.59
CA ALA A 25 -9.38 2.27 -0.92
C ALA A 25 -8.26 2.51 -1.95
N LEU A 26 -8.24 1.71 -3.02
CA LEU A 26 -7.28 1.84 -4.11
C LEU A 26 -7.50 3.13 -4.92
N ASP A 27 -8.75 3.48 -5.23
CA ASP A 27 -9.09 4.73 -5.92
C ASP A 27 -8.60 5.96 -5.13
N LEU A 28 -8.81 5.96 -3.81
CA LEU A 28 -8.34 7.02 -2.91
C LEU A 28 -6.81 7.09 -2.83
N PHE A 29 -6.14 5.93 -2.81
CA PHE A 29 -4.68 5.87 -2.87
C PHE A 29 -4.14 6.44 -4.20
N CYS A 30 -4.80 6.14 -5.33
CA CYS A 30 -4.48 6.72 -6.62
C CYS A 30 -4.71 8.23 -6.65
N GLU A 31 -5.83 8.72 -6.09
CA GLU A 31 -6.10 10.16 -5.96
C GLU A 31 -5.00 10.85 -5.13
N MET A 32 -4.59 10.25 -4.00
CA MET A 32 -3.49 10.75 -3.17
C MET A 32 -2.20 10.88 -3.97
N LYS A 33 -1.82 9.85 -4.75
CA LYS A 33 -0.60 9.87 -5.58
C LYS A 33 -0.59 10.94 -6.66
N LEU A 34 -1.77 11.31 -7.18
CA LEU A 34 -1.92 12.32 -8.23
C LEU A 34 -1.84 13.76 -7.68
N ARG A 35 -2.08 13.96 -6.38
CA ARG A 35 -1.97 15.29 -5.77
C ARG A 35 -0.52 15.66 -5.48
N SER A 36 -0.13 16.84 -5.97
CA SER A 36 1.19 17.42 -5.67
C SER A 36 1.42 17.53 -4.16
N GLY A 37 2.62 17.18 -3.71
CA GLY A 37 3.02 17.25 -2.30
C GLY A 37 2.70 16.02 -1.45
N PHE A 38 1.90 15.07 -1.94
CA PHE A 38 1.59 13.85 -1.19
C PHE A 38 2.43 12.66 -1.67
N LYS A 39 3.23 12.12 -0.76
CA LYS A 39 4.01 10.90 -0.96
C LYS A 39 3.51 9.83 0.03
N PRO A 40 3.22 8.60 -0.44
CA PRO A 40 2.91 7.49 0.47
C PRO A 40 4.00 7.32 1.52
N ASN A 41 3.62 7.28 2.79
CA ASN A 41 4.54 6.98 3.88
C ASN A 41 4.35 5.52 4.36
N SER A 42 5.07 5.12 5.40
CA SER A 42 4.96 3.77 5.96
C SER A 42 3.53 3.39 6.32
N VAL A 43 2.76 4.32 6.91
CA VAL A 43 1.35 4.11 7.24
C VAL A 43 0.51 3.90 5.98
N THR A 44 0.70 4.74 4.95
CA THR A 44 -0.01 4.57 3.66
C THR A 44 0.26 3.18 3.07
N VAL A 45 1.53 2.76 3.05
CA VAL A 45 1.97 1.47 2.48
C VAL A 45 1.31 0.31 3.22
N VAL A 46 1.38 0.29 4.55
CA VAL A 46 0.77 -0.77 5.36
C VAL A 46 -0.75 -0.80 5.21
N SER A 47 -1.40 0.35 5.00
CA SER A 47 -2.85 0.41 4.76
C SER A 47 -3.27 -0.10 3.38
N VAL A 48 -2.46 0.07 2.35
CA VAL A 48 -2.82 -0.28 0.97
C VAL A 48 -2.38 -1.69 0.54
N LEU A 49 -1.33 -2.27 1.13
CA LEU A 49 -0.92 -3.64 0.77
C LEU A 49 -2.02 -4.70 1.00
N PRO A 50 -2.82 -4.67 2.09
CA PRO A 50 -3.96 -5.59 2.26
C PRO A 50 -5.05 -5.39 1.20
N VAL A 51 -5.18 -4.17 0.65
CA VAL A 51 -6.11 -3.84 -0.44
C VAL A 51 -5.71 -4.59 -1.71
N CYS A 52 -4.41 -4.58 -2.04
CA CYS A 52 -3.88 -5.34 -3.16
C CYS A 52 -4.10 -6.84 -2.98
N ALA A 53 -3.87 -7.37 -1.77
CA ALA A 53 -4.12 -8.77 -1.46
C ALA A 53 -5.60 -9.16 -1.66
N GLY A 54 -6.52 -8.32 -1.18
CA GLY A 54 -7.96 -8.54 -1.30
C GLY A 54 -8.51 -8.42 -2.72
N LEU A 55 -7.77 -7.77 -3.63
CA LEU A 55 -8.07 -7.68 -5.05
C LEU A 55 -7.25 -8.65 -5.90
N GLU A 56 -6.36 -9.44 -5.29
CA GLU A 56 -5.36 -10.25 -5.98
C GLU A 56 -4.52 -9.45 -7.00
N ASP A 57 -4.32 -8.16 -6.73
CA ASP A 57 -3.64 -7.22 -7.63
C ASP A 57 -2.12 -7.20 -7.39
N GLU A 58 -1.45 -8.20 -7.97
CA GLU A 58 0.01 -8.35 -7.92
C GLU A 58 0.74 -7.16 -8.56
N VAL A 59 0.17 -6.58 -9.62
CA VAL A 59 0.81 -5.49 -10.37
C VAL A 59 0.94 -4.27 -9.47
N THR A 60 -0.13 -3.89 -8.78
CA THR A 60 -0.09 -2.76 -7.84
C THR A 60 0.81 -3.07 -6.64
N ALA A 61 0.77 -4.30 -6.10
CA ALA A 61 1.66 -4.71 -5.02
C ALA A 61 3.15 -4.56 -5.40
N SER A 62 3.51 -4.96 -6.63
CA SER A 62 4.87 -4.80 -7.17
C SER A 62 5.27 -3.34 -7.36
N GLN A 63 4.36 -2.48 -7.84
CA GLN A 63 4.62 -1.05 -7.91
C GLN A 63 4.87 -0.43 -6.54
N ILE A 64 4.12 -0.85 -5.51
CA ILE A 64 4.31 -0.40 -4.13
C ILE A 64 5.64 -0.91 -3.59
N HIS A 65 6.01 -2.17 -3.83
CA HIS A 65 7.29 -2.72 -3.42
C HIS A 65 8.47 -1.94 -4.02
N CYS A 66 8.46 -1.70 -5.34
CA CYS A 66 9.46 -0.86 -6.00
C CYS A 66 9.52 0.55 -5.41
N TYR A 67 8.36 1.13 -5.07
CA TYR A 67 8.29 2.41 -4.40
C TYR A 67 8.98 2.37 -3.03
N VAL A 68 8.64 1.38 -2.20
CA VAL A 68 9.17 1.16 -0.85
C VAL A 68 10.70 1.09 -0.86
N VAL A 69 11.28 0.27 -1.74
CA VAL A 69 12.73 0.16 -1.91
C VAL A 69 13.33 1.50 -2.33
N ARG A 70 12.72 2.16 -3.32
CA ARG A 70 13.22 3.45 -3.84
C ARG A 70 13.24 4.55 -2.78
N VAL A 71 12.33 4.54 -1.82
CA VAL A 71 12.26 5.54 -0.75
C VAL A 71 12.89 5.08 0.57
N GLY A 72 13.54 3.91 0.60
CA GLY A 72 14.22 3.39 1.78
C GLY A 72 13.29 2.91 2.89
N LEU A 73 12.04 2.59 2.58
CA LEU A 73 11.07 2.06 3.54
C LEU A 73 11.21 0.54 3.76
N ASP A 74 11.94 -0.14 2.88
CA ASP A 74 12.26 -1.57 2.92
C ASP A 74 13.05 -1.98 4.17
N CYS A 75 13.75 -1.05 4.82
CA CYS A 75 14.40 -1.29 6.11
C CYS A 75 13.43 -1.57 7.27
N GLN A 76 12.14 -1.28 7.11
CA GLN A 76 11.13 -1.49 8.15
C GLN A 76 10.55 -2.91 8.07
N VAL A 77 10.81 -3.71 9.11
CA VAL A 77 10.29 -5.09 9.23
C VAL A 77 8.77 -5.15 9.05
N THR A 78 8.02 -4.16 9.54
CA THR A 78 6.57 -4.07 9.36
C THR A 78 6.16 -4.03 7.90
N ILE A 79 6.91 -3.32 7.06
CA ILE A 79 6.64 -3.22 5.62
C ILE A 79 7.06 -4.51 4.92
N GLY A 80 8.22 -5.07 5.28
CA GLY A 80 8.64 -6.38 4.77
C GLY A 80 7.62 -7.49 5.05
N ASN A 81 7.10 -7.57 6.28
CA ASN A 81 6.06 -8.54 6.64
C ASN A 81 4.77 -8.34 5.83
N ALA A 82 4.35 -7.08 5.61
CA ALA A 82 3.19 -6.78 4.79
C ALA A 82 3.40 -7.15 3.30
N LEU A 83 4.61 -6.96 2.78
CA LEU A 83 5.00 -7.37 1.42
C LEU A 83 4.99 -8.89 1.26
N VAL A 84 5.53 -9.63 2.23
CA VAL A 84 5.49 -11.10 2.26
C VAL A 84 4.05 -11.61 2.23
N ASP A 85 3.17 -11.03 3.06
CA ASP A 85 1.75 -11.39 3.15
C ASP A 85 1.00 -11.12 1.84
N VAL A 86 1.15 -9.94 1.23
CA VAL A 86 0.46 -9.62 -0.03
C VAL A 86 0.92 -10.53 -1.16
N TYR A 87 2.23 -10.77 -1.31
CA TYR A 87 2.71 -11.64 -2.38
C TYR A 87 2.29 -13.09 -2.18
N GLY A 88 2.23 -13.56 -0.92
CA GLY A 88 1.68 -14.87 -0.60
C GLY A 88 0.20 -14.99 -1.01
N LYS A 89 -0.61 -13.98 -0.70
CA LYS A 89 -2.05 -13.94 -1.05
C LYS A 89 -2.32 -13.77 -2.55
N CYS A 90 -1.44 -13.06 -3.27
CA CYS A 90 -1.47 -12.99 -4.73
C CYS A 90 -0.89 -14.25 -5.41
N GLY A 91 -0.44 -15.25 -4.64
CA GLY A 91 0.15 -16.48 -5.19
C GLY A 91 1.59 -16.36 -5.70
N ASN A 92 2.21 -15.18 -5.64
CA ASN A 92 3.60 -14.97 -6.05
C ASN A 92 4.60 -15.27 -4.92
N VAL A 93 4.75 -16.57 -4.61
CA VAL A 93 5.69 -17.06 -3.59
C VAL A 93 7.14 -16.69 -3.91
N LYS A 94 7.49 -16.55 -5.20
CA LYS A 94 8.86 -16.16 -5.60
C LYS A 94 9.17 -14.73 -5.15
N ALA A 95 8.27 -13.79 -5.43
CA ALA A 95 8.43 -12.39 -4.99
C ALA A 95 8.41 -12.30 -3.46
N SER A 96 7.55 -13.07 -2.78
CA SER A 96 7.50 -13.14 -1.31
C SER A 96 8.87 -13.51 -0.70
N LYS A 97 9.60 -14.47 -1.29
CA LYS A 97 10.95 -14.86 -0.85
C LYS A 97 12.05 -13.83 -1.15
N GLN A 98 11.79 -12.85 -2.02
CA GLN A 98 12.76 -11.83 -2.42
C GLN A 98 12.62 -10.53 -1.61
N VAL A 99 11.65 -10.46 -0.69
CA VAL A 99 11.45 -9.29 0.18
C VAL A 99 12.58 -9.15 1.21
N PHE A 100 13.22 -10.25 1.60
CA PHE A 100 14.32 -10.31 2.57
C PHE A 100 15.52 -11.06 2.00
#